data_AF-A0A950IY58-F1
#
_entry.id   AF-A0A950IY58-F1
#
_cell.length_a   1.000
_cell.length_b   1.000
_cell.length_c   1.000
_cell.angle_alpha   90.00
_cell.angle_beta   90.00
_cell.angle_gamma   90.00
#
_symmetry.space_group_name_H-M   'P 1'
#
loop_
_entity.id
_entity.type
_entity.pdbx_description
1 polymer ?
#
loop_
_entity_poly.entity_id
_entity_poly.type
_entity_poly.pdbx_seq_one_letter_code
_entity_poly.pdbx_strand_id
1 'polypeptide(L)'
;MLIFALLSLLAIALVIVWPRISARRKNKKDKADSRIYAVHTQVRALEPLEHSTGHSFGLLLKAARGDRSVVEKWITSEQHQNFPPITREEAIEQLALRLQASRR
;
A
#
# COMPACT_ATOMS: atom_id res chain seq x y z
N MET A 1 49.49 -11.79 -3.49
CA MET A 1 48.35 -12.72 -3.61
C MET A 1 47.56 -12.85 -2.30
N LEU A 2 48.21 -13.07 -1.14
CA LEU A 2 47.56 -13.17 0.18
C LEU A 2 46.74 -11.92 0.59
N ILE A 3 47.24 -10.72 0.31
CA ILE A 3 46.59 -9.45 0.68
C ILE A 3 45.24 -9.28 -0.04
N PHE A 4 45.16 -9.67 -1.32
CA PHE A 4 43.91 -9.62 -2.10
C PHE A 4 42.87 -10.61 -1.59
N ALA A 5 43.30 -11.80 -1.17
CA ALA A 5 42.41 -12.78 -0.55
C ALA A 5 41.83 -12.25 0.77
N LEU A 6 42.66 -11.57 1.58
CA LEU A 6 42.25 -10.98 2.86
C LEU A 6 41.24 -9.84 2.69
N LEU A 7 41.46 -8.96 1.69
CA LEU A 7 40.54 -7.88 1.35
C LEU A 7 39.19 -8.40 0.81
N SER A 8 39.22 -9.44 -0.02
CA SER A 8 38.01 -10.08 -0.54
C SER A 8 37.16 -10.69 0.57
N LEU A 9 37.80 -11.37 1.52
CA LEU A 9 37.12 -11.99 2.68
C LEU A 9 36.48 -10.93 3.59
N LEU A 10 37.16 -9.80 3.79
CA LEU A 10 36.64 -8.68 4.57
C LEU A 10 35.41 -8.03 3.90
N ALA A 11 35.43 -7.86 2.58
CA ALA A 11 34.31 -7.28 1.83
C ALA A 11 33.05 -8.16 1.92
N ILE A 12 33.23 -9.49 1.81
CA ILE A 12 32.13 -10.45 1.94
C ILE A 12 31.54 -10.42 3.36
N ALA A 13 32.39 -10.35 4.39
CA ALA A 13 31.94 -10.23 5.78
C ALA A 13 31.10 -8.96 6.02
N LEU A 14 31.48 -7.82 5.42
CA LEU A 14 30.74 -6.56 5.50
C LEU A 14 29.34 -6.64 4.87
N VAL A 15 29.22 -7.26 3.69
CA VAL A 15 27.93 -7.44 2.99
C VAL A 15 26.96 -8.30 3.79
N ILE A 16 27.46 -9.33 4.47
CA ILE A 16 26.62 -10.26 5.26
C ILE A 16 26.18 -9.62 6.59
N VAL A 17 27.02 -8.79 7.21
CA VAL A 17 26.72 -8.16 8.52
C VAL A 17 25.80 -6.93 8.38
N TRP A 18 25.88 -6.21 7.26
CA TRP A 18 25.07 -5.00 7.01
C TRP A 18 23.54 -5.19 7.16
N PRO A 19 22.91 -6.22 6.56
CA PRO A 19 21.46 -6.40 6.67
C PRO A 19 21.01 -6.74 8.10
N ARG A 20 21.87 -7.40 8.91
CA ARG A 20 21.54 -7.73 10.31
C ARG A 20 21.56 -6.51 11.24
N ILE A 21 22.45 -5.55 11.01
CA ILE A 21 22.51 -4.31 11.81
C ILE A 21 21.35 -3.37 11.43
N SER A 22 20.98 -3.32 10.16
CA SER A 22 19.81 -2.56 9.66
C SER A 22 18.50 -3.04 10.27
N ALA A 23 18.29 -4.36 10.34
CA ALA A 23 17.09 -4.94 10.97
C ALA A 23 16.98 -4.60 12.47
N ARG A 24 18.10 -4.55 13.20
CA ARG A 24 18.10 -4.21 14.64
C ARG A 24 17.75 -2.75 14.95
N ARG A 25 17.93 -1.81 14.01
CA ARG A 25 17.56 -0.40 14.22
C ARG A 25 16.05 -0.12 14.09
N LYS A 26 15.28 -1.00 13.43
CA LYS A 26 13.82 -0.82 13.32
C LYS A 26 13.06 -1.17 14.61
N ASN A 27 13.57 -2.12 15.40
CA ASN A 27 12.85 -2.61 16.60
C ASN A 27 13.02 -1.72 17.86
N LYS A 28 13.79 -0.63 17.79
CA LYS A 28 13.98 0.28 18.94
C LYS A 28 13.07 1.50 18.93
N LYS A 29 12.21 1.65 17.91
CA LYS A 29 11.24 2.77 17.79
C LYS A 29 9.84 2.45 18.31
N ASP A 30 9.62 1.26 18.89
CA ASP A 30 8.29 0.85 19.39
C ASP A 30 8.11 1.01 20.92
N LYS A 31 9.00 1.74 21.61
CA LYS A 31 8.94 1.91 23.07
C LYS A 31 8.97 3.36 23.56
N ALA A 32 8.29 4.25 22.86
CA ALA A 32 7.99 5.59 23.38
C ALA A 32 6.70 6.14 22.75
N ASP A 33 5.57 5.53 23.05
CA ASP A 33 4.26 6.17 22.83
C ASP A 33 3.55 6.31 24.18
N SER A 34 4.12 7.16 25.04
CA SER A 34 3.40 7.73 26.17
C SER A 34 2.41 8.77 25.64
N ARG A 35 1.39 8.32 24.90
CA ARG A 35 0.28 9.17 24.49
C ARG A 35 -0.68 9.29 25.66
N ILE A 36 -0.64 10.46 26.28
CA ILE A 36 -1.70 10.96 27.14
C ILE A 36 -2.96 11.01 26.26
N TYR A 37 -3.91 10.10 26.51
CA TYR A 37 -5.18 10.06 25.80
C TYR A 37 -5.99 11.30 26.18
N ALA A 38 -6.22 12.20 25.24
CA ALA A 38 -7.16 13.30 25.41
C ALA A 38 -8.58 12.72 25.56
N VAL A 39 -9.14 12.86 26.76
CA VAL A 39 -10.46 12.39 27.22
C VAL A 39 -11.64 13.08 26.49
N HIS A 40 -11.36 13.96 25.53
CA HIS A 40 -12.35 14.70 24.75
C HIS A 40 -12.22 14.42 23.25
N THR A 41 -12.36 13.16 22.87
CA THR A 41 -12.69 12.83 21.48
C THR A 41 -14.20 12.86 21.34
N GLN A 42 -14.72 13.92 20.72
CA GLN A 42 -16.10 13.94 20.23
C GLN A 42 -16.30 12.67 19.40
N VAL A 43 -17.34 11.90 19.74
CA VAL A 43 -17.78 10.77 18.95
C VAL A 43 -18.32 11.33 17.63
N ARG A 44 -17.44 11.53 16.66
CA ARG A 44 -17.87 11.74 15.28
C ARG A 44 -18.55 10.45 14.87
N ALA A 45 -19.83 10.52 14.51
CA ALA A 45 -20.48 9.41 13.84
C ALA A 45 -19.60 9.04 12.65
N LEU A 46 -19.09 7.81 12.65
CA LEU A 46 -18.51 7.24 11.44
C LEU A 46 -19.65 7.29 10.43
N GLU A 47 -19.55 8.18 9.44
CA GLU A 47 -20.39 8.05 8.25
C GLU A 47 -20.30 6.58 7.86
N PRO A 48 -21.42 5.90 7.58
CA PRO A 48 -21.35 4.58 6.99
C PRO A 48 -20.43 4.76 5.79
N LEU A 49 -19.24 4.14 5.83
CA LEU A 49 -18.49 3.98 4.62
C LEU A 49 -19.48 3.19 3.75
N GLU A 50 -20.09 3.88 2.80
CA GLU A 50 -20.72 3.28 1.64
C GLU A 50 -19.57 2.64 0.89
N HIS A 51 -19.06 1.55 1.46
CA HIS A 51 -18.02 0.75 0.90
C HIS A 51 -18.69 0.20 -0.35
N SER A 52 -18.48 0.77 -1.54
CA SER A 52 -17.69 0.17 -2.63
C SER A 52 -17.50 -1.36 -2.56
N THR A 53 -18.58 -2.06 -2.22
CA THR A 53 -18.74 -3.51 -2.12
C THR A 53 -19.79 -3.97 -3.13
N GLY A 54 -20.03 -3.13 -4.14
CA GLY A 54 -20.84 -3.46 -5.30
C GLY A 54 -20.15 -4.46 -6.23
N HIS A 55 -20.95 -5.02 -7.13
CA HIS A 55 -20.49 -5.97 -8.16
C HIS A 55 -19.29 -5.44 -8.97
N SER A 56 -19.28 -4.15 -9.29
CA SER A 56 -18.20 -3.44 -10.00
C SER A 56 -16.86 -3.54 -9.27
N PHE A 57 -16.82 -3.29 -7.96
CA PHE A 57 -15.61 -3.45 -7.16
C PHE A 57 -15.17 -4.92 -7.07
N GLY A 58 -16.12 -5.85 -6.98
CA GLY A 58 -15.84 -7.28 -7.06
C GLY A 58 -15.17 -7.70 -8.37
N LEU A 59 -15.55 -7.10 -9.49
CA LEU A 59 -14.91 -7.33 -10.79
C LEU A 59 -13.47 -6.78 -10.82
N LEU A 60 -13.23 -5.61 -10.23
CA LEU A 60 -11.89 -5.04 -10.09
C LEU A 60 -11.01 -5.94 -9.23
N LEU A 61 -11.51 -6.40 -8.09
CA LEU A 61 -10.79 -7.35 -7.24
C LEU A 61 -10.49 -8.66 -7.98
N LYS A 62 -11.45 -9.20 -8.73
CA LYS A 62 -11.23 -10.40 -9.55
C LYS A 62 -10.14 -10.18 -10.60
N ALA A 63 -10.10 -9.01 -11.23
CA ALA A 63 -9.05 -8.65 -12.18
C ALA A 63 -7.68 -8.48 -11.49
N ALA A 64 -7.65 -7.93 -10.28
CA ALA A 64 -6.45 -7.75 -9.47
C ALA A 64 -6.04 -9.00 -8.65
N ARG A 65 -6.69 -10.16 -8.87
CA ARG A 65 -6.47 -11.41 -8.12
C ARG A 65 -6.61 -11.25 -6.60
N GLY A 66 -7.50 -10.37 -6.17
CA GLY A 66 -7.78 -10.07 -4.77
C GLY A 66 -6.83 -9.04 -4.13
N ASP A 67 -5.87 -8.48 -4.88
CA ASP A 67 -5.00 -7.42 -4.34
C ASP A 67 -5.73 -6.08 -4.31
N ARG A 68 -6.19 -5.71 -3.11
CA ARG A 68 -6.89 -4.44 -2.88
C ARG A 68 -6.00 -3.22 -3.13
N SER A 69 -4.68 -3.32 -2.88
CA SER A 69 -3.77 -2.18 -3.03
C SER A 69 -3.62 -1.76 -4.50
N VAL A 70 -3.66 -2.74 -5.40
CA VAL A 70 -3.64 -2.52 -6.84
C VAL A 70 -4.94 -1.86 -7.30
N VAL A 71 -6.09 -2.34 -6.80
CA VAL A 71 -7.41 -1.77 -7.12
C VAL A 71 -7.50 -0.30 -6.69
N GLU A 72 -7.07 0.04 -5.47
CA GLU A 72 -7.11 1.43 -5.00
C GLU A 72 -6.19 2.34 -5.83
N LYS A 73 -5.04 1.83 -6.31
CA LYS A 73 -4.18 2.60 -7.23
C LYS A 73 -4.89 2.90 -8.55
N TRP A 74 -5.60 1.91 -9.13
CA TRP A 74 -6.36 2.11 -10.36
C TRP A 74 -7.48 3.13 -10.18
N ILE A 75 -8.26 2.99 -9.10
CA ILE A 75 -9.34 3.93 -8.77
C ILE A 75 -8.78 5.34 -8.62
N THR A 76 -7.73 5.49 -7.81
CA THR A 76 -7.07 6.80 -7.60
C THR A 76 -6.57 7.37 -8.92
N SER A 77 -5.96 6.55 -9.79
CA SER A 77 -5.50 7.04 -11.10
C SER A 77 -6.65 7.49 -12.01
N GLU A 78 -7.76 6.76 -12.03
CA GLU A 78 -8.91 7.07 -12.89
C GLU A 78 -9.63 8.35 -12.41
N GLN A 79 -9.73 8.56 -11.09
CA GLN A 79 -10.31 9.79 -10.53
C GLN A 79 -9.56 11.05 -10.97
N HIS A 80 -8.22 10.97 -11.04
CA HIS A 80 -7.38 12.11 -11.44
C HIS A 80 -7.19 12.25 -12.95
N GLN A 81 -7.39 11.17 -13.73
CA GLN A 81 -7.30 11.23 -15.19
C GLN A 81 -8.51 11.92 -15.83
N ASN A 82 -9.66 11.91 -15.16
CA ASN A 82 -10.84 12.62 -15.63
C ASN A 82 -10.80 14.11 -15.24
N PHE A 83 -11.21 14.98 -16.16
CA PHE A 83 -11.40 16.42 -15.92
C PHE A 83 -12.83 16.82 -16.28
N PRO A 84 -13.66 17.24 -15.32
CA PRO A 84 -13.36 17.39 -13.88
C PRO A 84 -13.09 16.04 -13.17
N PRO A 85 -12.37 16.04 -12.03
CA PRO A 85 -12.16 14.84 -11.23
C PRO A 85 -13.49 14.20 -10.84
N ILE A 86 -13.59 12.89 -11.03
CA ILE A 86 -14.81 12.13 -10.76
C ILE A 86 -14.80 11.55 -9.35
N THR A 87 -16.01 11.20 -8.89
CA THR A 87 -16.17 10.53 -7.60
C THR A 87 -15.57 9.13 -7.62
N ARG A 88 -15.34 8.58 -6.43
CA ARG A 88 -14.73 7.25 -6.29
C ARG A 88 -15.62 6.16 -6.90
N GLU A 89 -16.93 6.25 -6.68
CA GLU A 89 -17.91 5.31 -7.21
C GLU A 89 -17.97 5.35 -8.74
N GLU A 90 -17.99 6.54 -9.34
CA GLU A 90 -17.94 6.70 -10.80
C GLU A 90 -16.65 6.11 -11.40
N ALA A 91 -15.51 6.31 -10.75
CA ALA A 91 -14.25 5.71 -11.17
C ALA A 91 -14.29 4.17 -11.13
N ILE A 92 -14.89 3.60 -10.08
CA ILE A 92 -15.07 2.14 -9.96
C ILE A 92 -15.95 1.60 -11.08
N GLU A 93 -17.08 2.27 -11.38
CA GLU A 93 -17.98 1.87 -12.44
C GLU A 93 -17.34 1.96 -13.82
N GLN A 94 -16.67 3.07 -14.14
CA GLN A 94 -15.96 3.25 -15.40
C GLN A 94 -14.87 2.19 -15.61
N LEU A 95 -14.07 1.92 -14.57
CA LEU A 95 -13.05 0.87 -14.62
C LEU A 95 -13.67 -0.52 -14.82
N ALA A 96 -14.78 -0.82 -14.14
CA ALA A 96 -15.48 -2.10 -14.30
C ALA A 96 -16.04 -2.27 -15.71
N LEU A 97 -16.66 -1.22 -16.27
CA LEU A 97 -17.16 -1.23 -17.65
C LEU A 97 -16.02 -1.45 -18.65
N ARG A 98 -14.88 -0.77 -18.48
CA ARG A 98 -13.69 -0.94 -19.33
C ARG A 98 -13.14 -2.35 -19.27
N LEU A 99 -13.09 -2.96 -18.08
CA LEU A 99 -12.67 -4.35 -17.89
C LEU A 99 -13.63 -5.38 -18.48
N GLN A 100 -14.94 -5.10 -18.45
CA GLN A 100 -15.93 -5.96 -19.09
C GLN A 100 -15.84 -5.85 -20.62
N ALA A 101 -15.65 -4.64 -21.15
CA ALA A 101 -15.48 -4.39 -22.57
C ALA A 101 -14.22 -5.08 -23.14
N SER A 102 -13.12 -5.11 -22.39
CA SER A 102 -11.87 -5.76 -22.84
C SER A 102 -11.90 -7.29 -22.79
N ARG A 103 -12.91 -7.90 -22.15
CA ARG A 103 -13.08 -9.36 -22.05
C ARG A 103 -14.04 -9.95 -23.08
N ARG A 104 -14.73 -9.10 -23.85
CA ARG A 104 -15.58 -9.52 -24.97
C ARG A 104 -14.76 -9.54 -26.25
#